data_AF-A0A835SBU2-F1
#
_entry.id   AF-A0A835SBU2-F1
#
_cell.length_a   1.000
_cell.length_b   1.000
_cell.length_c   1.000
_cell.angle_alpha   90.00
_cell.angle_beta   90.00
_cell.angle_gamma   90.00
#
_symmetry.space_group_name_H-M   'P 1'
#
loop_
_entity.id
_entity.type
_entity.pdbx_description
1 polymer ?
#
loop_
_entity_poly.entity_id
_entity_poly.type
_entity_poly.pdbx_seq_one_letter_code
_entity_poly.pdbx_strand_id
1 'polypeptide(L)'
;MTDNAAESCVLLPAAILAGHGEVVEWALEGMLGDCDCGASCWLRAAAKAGRLELLQELAARYPLNLWAQHGQPSALAHVAFGCPLAALQQYYEPWGTGLLEGPEQKLRLLLAAAASPTPDWAEKCCWLWARAAGALGSTVAVEFCLDQLPALLRQHAAAPVAAAWGVAAVDAVRRCCQETNGLASLPYLLLEDPAADLTQSVAERPFLFRDAASGGADLLVLRHFHEQLGAPIDLAAVAKGGSEEALSWAVAALEAAGQAPEPLSCSDVIRVLPNWAAADWLVRHGLAPPKQELLRHMLSDGGWDMDVSDLQWIVGVRGGQGQVHVQWTAELHAALVDMQESFDAITAHAKWLAVLVDKAAAEVQGGRTSAPAGA
;
A
#
# COMPACT_ATOMS: atom_id res chain seq x y z
N MET A 1 9.29 19.07 24.76
CA MET A 1 10.44 18.62 23.92
C MET A 1 10.39 17.13 23.58
N THR A 2 9.33 16.41 23.95
CA THR A 2 9.16 14.97 23.63
C THR A 2 8.34 14.70 22.37
N ASP A 3 7.59 15.68 21.84
CA ASP A 3 6.70 15.48 20.67
C ASP A 3 7.42 15.43 19.31
N ASN A 4 8.61 16.01 19.17
CA ASN A 4 9.32 16.00 17.88
C ASN A 4 9.78 14.59 17.45
N ALA A 5 9.94 13.65 18.39
CA ALA A 5 10.48 12.32 18.08
C ALA A 5 9.48 11.44 17.30
N ALA A 6 8.19 11.53 17.62
CA ALA A 6 7.16 10.70 16.97
C ALA A 6 6.85 11.18 15.54
N GLU A 7 6.71 12.50 15.35
CA GLU A 7 6.47 13.09 14.02
C GLU A 7 7.67 12.87 13.07
N SER A 8 8.89 12.92 13.61
CA SER A 8 10.10 12.70 12.81
C SER A 8 10.28 11.24 12.36
N CYS A 9 9.74 10.27 13.11
CA CYS A 9 9.72 8.86 12.71
C CYS A 9 8.81 8.57 11.50
N VAL A 10 7.86 9.47 11.19
CA VAL A 10 6.90 9.31 10.07
C VAL A 10 7.30 10.17 8.87
N LEU A 11 7.68 11.44 9.11
CA LEU A 11 7.97 12.39 8.04
C LEU A 11 9.29 12.07 7.31
N LEU A 12 10.32 11.64 8.05
CA LEU A 12 11.63 11.42 7.45
C LEU A 12 11.66 10.23 6.46
N PRO A 13 11.08 9.05 6.77
CA PRO A 13 10.95 7.98 5.78
C PRO A 13 10.25 8.41 4.48
N ALA A 14 9.20 9.23 4.59
CA ALA A 14 8.48 9.74 3.41
C ALA A 14 9.35 10.67 2.57
N ALA A 15 10.11 11.57 3.21
CA ALA A 15 11.06 12.45 2.53
C ALA A 15 12.18 11.67 1.82
N ILE A 16 12.67 10.60 2.45
CA ILE A 16 13.68 9.69 1.86
C ILE A 16 13.11 8.98 0.62
N LEU A 17 11.91 8.43 0.73
CA LEU A 17 11.23 7.75 -0.39
C LEU A 17 10.96 8.72 -1.55
N ALA A 18 10.58 9.96 -1.25
CA ALA A 18 10.36 11.01 -2.24
C ALA A 18 11.65 11.61 -2.82
N GLY A 19 12.81 11.32 -2.23
CA GLY A 19 14.11 11.83 -2.70
C GLY A 19 14.43 13.28 -2.33
N HIS A 20 13.81 13.81 -1.27
CA HIS A 20 14.04 15.18 -0.80
C HIS A 20 15.32 15.28 0.04
N GLY A 21 16.49 15.14 -0.61
CA GLY A 21 17.80 15.09 0.07
C GLY A 21 18.06 16.26 1.03
N GLU A 22 17.74 17.50 0.64
CA GLU A 22 17.93 18.68 1.51
C GLU A 22 17.08 18.63 2.78
N VAL A 23 15.85 18.10 2.69
CA VAL A 23 14.94 17.92 3.84
C VAL A 23 15.46 16.82 4.76
N VAL A 24 16.05 15.77 4.16
CA VAL A 24 16.66 14.66 4.90
C VAL A 24 17.88 15.15 5.68
N GLU A 25 18.80 15.88 5.04
CA GLU A 25 19.97 16.48 5.69
C GLU A 25 19.57 17.40 6.84
N TRP A 26 18.65 18.33 6.58
CA TRP A 26 18.16 19.25 7.61
C TRP A 26 17.55 18.50 8.80
N ALA A 27 16.79 17.44 8.55
CA ALA A 27 16.20 16.62 9.61
C ALA A 27 17.25 15.82 10.38
N LEU A 28 18.28 15.30 9.71
CA LEU A 28 19.40 14.57 10.33
C LEU A 28 20.30 15.48 11.17
N GLU A 29 20.47 16.75 10.80
CA GLU A 29 21.18 17.76 11.59
C GLU A 29 20.38 18.17 12.84
N GLY A 30 19.05 18.26 12.73
CA GLY A 30 18.15 18.63 13.84
C GLY A 30 17.89 17.50 14.85
N MET A 31 18.06 16.24 14.47
CA MET A 31 17.75 15.06 15.29
C MET A 31 18.96 14.49 16.04
N LEU A 32 19.61 15.32 16.87
CA LEU A 32 20.65 14.90 17.83
C LEU A 32 20.10 14.08 19.04
N GLY A 33 19.06 13.27 18.83
CA GLY A 33 18.37 12.51 19.86
C GLY A 33 18.39 10.99 19.61
N ASP A 34 18.89 10.26 20.61
CA ASP A 34 19.14 8.81 20.68
C ASP A 34 17.85 7.96 20.57
N CYS A 35 17.16 7.98 19.43
CA CYS A 35 16.03 7.09 19.18
C CYS A 35 16.44 5.91 18.29
N ASP A 36 16.76 4.78 18.92
CA ASP A 36 17.12 3.52 18.25
C ASP A 36 16.05 3.03 17.25
N CYS A 37 14.78 3.42 17.44
CA CYS A 37 13.68 3.05 16.55
C CYS A 37 13.69 3.80 15.20
N GLY A 38 14.25 5.02 15.14
CA GLY A 38 14.28 5.86 13.95
C GLY A 38 15.30 5.40 12.91
N ALA A 39 16.50 5.05 13.34
CA ALA A 39 17.58 4.64 12.43
C ALA A 39 17.18 3.47 11.51
N SER A 40 16.49 2.47 12.06
CA SER A 40 16.02 1.31 11.29
C SER A 40 14.93 1.66 10.27
N CYS A 41 14.05 2.64 10.54
CA CYS A 41 13.06 3.06 9.55
C CYS A 41 13.68 3.90 8.43
N TRP A 42 14.68 4.72 8.71
CA TRP A 42 15.38 5.53 7.70
C TRP A 42 16.20 4.66 6.75
N LEU A 43 16.95 3.68 7.28
CA LEU A 43 17.71 2.72 6.49
C LEU A 43 16.82 1.92 5.52
N ARG A 44 15.66 1.46 6.00
CA ARG A 44 14.68 0.75 5.14
C ARG A 44 14.15 1.65 4.03
N ALA A 45 13.81 2.90 4.34
CA ALA A 45 13.33 3.86 3.36
C ALA A 45 14.40 4.15 2.30
N ALA A 46 15.65 4.39 2.71
CA ALA A 46 16.76 4.67 1.80
C ALA A 46 17.06 3.46 0.89
N ALA A 47 17.07 2.26 1.48
CA ALA A 47 17.26 1.02 0.74
C ALA A 47 16.13 0.76 -0.26
N LYS A 48 14.87 0.94 0.15
CA LYS A 48 13.68 0.78 -0.72
C LYS A 48 13.69 1.76 -1.89
N ALA A 49 14.12 3.00 -1.64
CA ALA A 49 14.22 4.05 -2.64
C ALA A 49 15.46 3.91 -3.55
N GLY A 50 16.34 2.94 -3.30
CA GLY A 50 17.58 2.77 -4.06
C GLY A 50 18.60 3.90 -3.87
N ARG A 51 18.53 4.64 -2.76
CA ARG A 51 19.43 5.78 -2.46
C ARG A 51 20.71 5.29 -1.82
N LEU A 52 21.63 4.76 -2.63
CA LEU A 52 22.81 4.06 -2.15
C LEU A 52 23.73 4.92 -1.28
N GLU A 53 23.96 6.17 -1.67
CA GLU A 53 24.84 7.10 -0.95
C GLU A 53 24.26 7.41 0.44
N LEU A 54 22.97 7.73 0.49
CA LEU A 54 22.26 7.99 1.75
C LEU A 54 22.18 6.74 2.62
N LEU A 55 21.95 5.56 2.02
CA LEU A 55 21.98 4.29 2.74
C LEU A 55 23.35 4.04 3.38
N GLN A 56 24.45 4.32 2.66
CA GLN A 56 25.82 4.19 3.18
C GLN A 56 26.09 5.16 4.32
N GLU A 57 25.67 6.41 4.18
CA GLU A 57 25.82 7.43 5.22
C GLU A 57 25.04 7.05 6.49
N LEU A 58 23.77 6.69 6.34
CA LEU A 58 22.93 6.25 7.45
C LEU A 58 23.48 4.99 8.11
N ALA A 59 24.00 4.04 7.33
CA ALA A 59 24.56 2.79 7.87
C ALA A 59 25.89 3.02 8.61
N ALA A 60 26.68 4.01 8.19
CA ALA A 60 27.90 4.41 8.87
C ALA A 60 27.61 5.15 10.19
N ARG A 61 26.57 5.99 10.19
CA ARG A 61 26.16 6.80 11.35
C ARG A 61 25.38 6.01 12.39
N TYR A 62 24.57 5.05 11.92
CA TYR A 62 23.70 4.21 12.75
C TYR A 62 23.90 2.73 12.38
N PRO A 63 24.98 2.10 12.88
CA PRO A 63 25.21 0.69 12.63
C PRO A 63 24.02 -0.14 13.12
N LEU A 64 23.46 -0.98 12.24
CA LEU A 64 22.29 -1.78 12.56
C LEU A 64 22.56 -2.68 13.77
N ASN A 65 21.85 -2.43 14.86
CA ASN A 65 21.77 -3.38 15.96
C ASN A 65 20.80 -4.49 15.59
N LEU A 66 21.35 -5.57 15.05
CA LEU A 66 20.61 -6.75 14.59
C LEU A 66 19.78 -7.42 15.70
N TRP A 67 20.19 -7.26 16.97
CA TRP A 67 19.47 -7.80 18.13
C TRP A 67 18.20 -6.99 18.43
N ALA A 68 18.20 -5.68 18.15
CA ALA A 68 17.05 -4.80 18.32
C ALA A 68 15.96 -5.04 17.26
N GLN A 69 16.27 -5.73 16.16
CA GLN A 69 15.31 -6.05 15.09
C GLN A 69 14.53 -7.35 15.31
N HIS A 70 14.56 -7.94 16.52
CA HIS A 70 13.85 -9.18 16.85
C HIS A 70 14.06 -10.32 15.83
N GLY A 71 15.24 -10.39 15.20
CA GLY A 71 15.56 -11.41 14.19
C GLY A 71 14.84 -11.25 12.83
N GLN A 72 14.28 -10.08 12.51
CA GLN A 72 13.66 -9.82 11.21
C GLN A 72 14.58 -8.92 10.37
N PRO A 73 15.31 -9.45 9.35
CA PRO A 73 16.23 -8.69 8.49
C PRO A 73 15.48 -7.83 7.46
N SER A 74 14.53 -7.02 7.92
CA SER A 74 13.70 -6.21 7.02
C SER A 74 14.54 -5.22 6.21
N ALA A 75 15.61 -4.66 6.76
CA ALA A 75 16.53 -3.78 6.02
C ALA A 75 17.18 -4.48 4.82
N LEU A 76 17.64 -5.73 4.97
CA LEU A 76 18.28 -6.47 3.88
C LEU A 76 17.28 -6.82 2.76
N ALA A 77 16.02 -7.09 3.10
CA ALA A 77 14.96 -7.26 2.11
C ALA A 77 14.70 -5.97 1.31
N HIS A 78 14.73 -4.80 1.96
CA HIS A 78 14.59 -3.52 1.26
C HIS A 78 15.82 -3.21 0.38
N VAL A 79 17.04 -3.63 0.77
CA VAL A 79 18.23 -3.53 -0.09
C VAL A 79 18.09 -4.44 -1.30
N ALA A 80 17.64 -5.69 -1.12
CA ALA A 80 17.40 -6.61 -2.22
C ALA A 80 16.35 -6.09 -3.20
N PHE A 81 15.32 -5.41 -2.70
CA PHE A 81 14.31 -4.75 -3.52
C PHE A 81 14.86 -3.51 -4.23
N GLY A 82 15.28 -2.47 -3.51
CA GLY A 82 15.50 -1.16 -4.12
C GLY A 82 16.92 -0.87 -4.60
N CYS A 83 17.94 -1.62 -4.15
CA CYS A 83 19.35 -1.31 -4.44
C CYS A 83 19.99 -2.33 -5.39
N PRO A 84 20.99 -1.96 -6.21
CA PRO A 84 21.70 -2.91 -7.08
C PRO A 84 22.35 -4.09 -6.32
N LEU A 85 22.65 -5.17 -7.03
CA LEU A 85 23.30 -6.39 -6.55
C LEU A 85 24.59 -6.09 -5.79
N ALA A 86 25.40 -5.14 -6.25
CA ALA A 86 26.64 -4.74 -5.57
C ALA A 86 26.38 -4.24 -4.14
N ALA A 87 25.31 -3.47 -3.93
CA ALA A 87 24.90 -3.01 -2.61
C ALA A 87 24.38 -4.17 -1.77
N LEU A 88 23.55 -5.04 -2.35
CA LEU A 88 23.07 -6.24 -1.66
C LEU A 88 24.25 -7.12 -1.20
N GLN A 89 25.26 -7.34 -2.05
CA GLN A 89 26.48 -8.06 -1.74
C GLN A 89 27.24 -7.43 -0.56
N GLN A 90 27.40 -6.10 -0.58
CA GLN A 90 28.09 -5.34 0.46
C GLN A 90 27.40 -5.49 1.83
N TYR A 91 26.06 -5.42 1.86
CA TYR A 91 25.30 -5.47 3.12
C TYR A 91 24.96 -6.88 3.58
N TYR A 92 25.03 -7.89 2.71
CA TYR A 92 24.75 -9.27 3.08
C TYR A 92 25.85 -9.90 3.94
N GLU A 93 27.12 -9.57 3.77
CA GLU A 93 28.16 -10.12 4.67
C GLU A 93 27.95 -9.70 6.13
N PRO A 94 27.82 -8.40 6.44
CA PRO A 94 27.64 -7.96 7.82
C PRO A 94 26.25 -8.27 8.39
N TRP A 95 25.21 -8.38 7.56
CA TRP A 95 23.83 -8.58 8.04
C TRP A 95 23.26 -9.98 7.74
N GLY A 96 23.63 -10.61 6.65
CA GLY A 96 23.05 -11.86 6.18
C GLY A 96 23.57 -13.12 6.87
N THR A 97 24.84 -13.14 7.29
CA THR A 97 25.49 -14.34 7.87
C THR A 97 24.91 -14.76 9.22
N GLY A 98 24.36 -13.84 10.00
CA GLY A 98 23.68 -14.10 11.27
C GLY A 98 22.15 -14.00 11.25
N LEU A 99 21.54 -13.33 10.25
CA LEU A 99 20.07 -13.14 10.20
C LEU A 99 19.31 -14.10 9.31
N LEU A 100 19.99 -14.89 8.48
CA LEU A 100 19.34 -15.82 7.55
C LEU A 100 19.50 -17.26 8.04
N GLU A 101 19.28 -17.50 9.35
CA GLU A 101 19.27 -18.85 9.91
C GLU A 101 18.01 -19.62 9.48
N GLY A 102 16.89 -18.90 9.29
CA GLY A 102 15.60 -19.45 8.95
C GLY A 102 15.31 -19.50 7.43
N PRO A 103 14.67 -20.56 6.95
CA PRO A 103 14.24 -20.67 5.55
C PRO A 103 13.21 -19.60 5.16
N GLU A 104 12.38 -19.14 6.10
CA GLU A 104 11.42 -18.05 5.89
C GLU A 104 12.11 -16.71 5.56
N GLN A 105 13.19 -16.37 6.27
CA GLN A 105 13.92 -15.13 6.06
C GLN A 105 14.64 -15.16 4.70
N LYS A 106 15.22 -16.31 4.32
CA LYS A 106 15.83 -16.52 3.00
C LYS A 106 14.80 -16.37 1.88
N LEU A 107 13.61 -16.97 2.05
CA LEU A 107 12.52 -16.86 1.10
C LEU A 107 12.05 -15.39 0.96
N ARG A 108 11.87 -14.68 2.08
CA ARG A 108 11.47 -13.26 2.06
C ARG A 108 12.49 -12.40 1.33
N LEU A 109 13.78 -12.64 1.54
CA LEU A 109 14.86 -11.93 0.85
C LEU A 109 14.87 -12.21 -0.66
N LEU A 110 14.64 -13.47 -1.05
CA LEU A 110 14.55 -13.87 -2.45
C LEU A 110 13.32 -13.24 -3.14
N LEU A 111 12.17 -13.22 -2.47
CA LEU A 111 10.96 -12.59 -3.00
C LEU A 111 11.14 -11.07 -3.17
N ALA A 112 11.82 -10.42 -2.22
CA ALA A 112 12.14 -9.00 -2.35
C ALA A 112 13.09 -8.74 -3.54
N ALA A 113 14.07 -9.61 -3.78
CA ALA A 113 14.92 -9.55 -4.97
C ALA A 113 14.13 -9.79 -6.26
N ALA A 114 13.19 -10.73 -6.27
CA ALA A 114 12.34 -11.01 -7.44
C ALA A 114 11.34 -9.87 -7.74
N ALA A 115 10.93 -9.11 -6.72
CA ALA A 115 10.09 -7.94 -6.86
C ALA A 115 10.88 -6.64 -7.14
N SER A 116 12.22 -6.72 -7.18
CA SER A 116 13.11 -5.56 -7.33
C SER A 116 12.84 -4.79 -8.64
N PRO A 117 12.66 -3.46 -8.59
CA PRO A 117 12.54 -2.63 -9.79
C PRO A 117 13.88 -2.38 -10.51
N THR A 118 15.03 -2.77 -9.94
CA THR A 118 16.33 -2.59 -10.60
C THR A 118 16.58 -3.62 -11.70
N PRO A 119 17.31 -3.28 -12.77
CA PRO A 119 17.47 -4.15 -13.95
C PRO A 119 18.25 -5.45 -13.69
N ASP A 120 18.97 -5.53 -12.57
CA ASP A 120 19.78 -6.67 -12.12
C ASP A 120 19.03 -7.62 -11.16
N TRP A 121 17.70 -7.52 -11.06
CA TRP A 121 16.87 -8.33 -10.16
C TRP A 121 17.11 -9.84 -10.35
N ALA A 122 17.27 -10.31 -11.60
CA ALA A 122 17.52 -11.71 -11.91
C ALA A 122 18.90 -12.16 -11.37
N GLU A 123 19.91 -11.31 -11.49
CA GLU A 123 21.25 -11.56 -10.94
C GLU A 123 21.23 -11.60 -9.42
N LYS A 124 20.42 -10.75 -8.75
CA LYS A 124 20.18 -10.82 -7.30
C LYS A 124 19.57 -12.14 -6.88
N CYS A 125 18.54 -12.60 -7.59
CA CYS A 125 17.92 -13.90 -7.33
C CYS A 125 18.94 -15.03 -7.47
N CYS A 126 19.66 -15.09 -8.60
CA CYS A 126 20.71 -16.09 -8.83
C CYS A 126 21.77 -16.08 -7.72
N TRP A 127 22.22 -14.90 -7.32
CA TRP A 127 23.26 -14.75 -6.31
C TRP A 127 22.78 -15.12 -4.89
N LEU A 128 21.60 -14.66 -4.47
CA LEU A 128 20.98 -15.05 -3.20
C LEU A 128 20.73 -16.56 -3.14
N TRP A 129 20.32 -17.12 -4.28
CA TRP A 129 20.06 -18.54 -4.43
C TRP A 129 21.32 -19.38 -4.29
N ALA A 130 22.43 -19.00 -4.93
CA ALA A 130 23.72 -19.66 -4.79
C ALA A 130 24.18 -19.72 -3.31
N ARG A 131 23.90 -18.66 -2.54
CA ARG A 131 24.21 -18.61 -1.10
C ARG A 131 23.25 -19.43 -0.24
N ALA A 132 21.98 -19.51 -0.61
CA ALA A 132 21.02 -20.39 0.06
C ALA A 132 21.32 -21.88 -0.20
N ALA A 133 21.73 -22.22 -1.43
CA ALA A 133 22.05 -23.58 -1.88
C ALA A 133 23.26 -24.19 -1.18
N GLY A 134 24.32 -23.40 -0.92
CA GLY A 134 25.49 -23.84 -0.15
C GLY A 134 25.15 -24.31 1.26
N ALA A 135 24.02 -23.86 1.83
CA ALA A 135 23.50 -24.30 3.12
C ALA A 135 22.49 -25.46 3.05
N LEU A 136 21.96 -25.78 1.86
CA LEU A 136 20.88 -26.77 1.66
C LEU A 136 21.36 -28.08 0.99
N GLY A 137 22.63 -28.17 0.59
CA GLY A 137 23.30 -29.45 0.30
C GLY A 137 22.85 -30.23 -0.94
N SER A 138 22.06 -29.66 -1.85
CA SER A 138 21.66 -30.36 -3.08
C SER A 138 21.44 -29.43 -4.26
N THR A 139 22.29 -29.56 -5.29
CA THR A 139 22.18 -28.90 -6.61
C THR A 139 20.96 -29.34 -7.41
N VAL A 140 20.33 -30.47 -7.10
CA VAL A 140 19.12 -30.96 -7.80
C VAL A 140 17.85 -30.25 -7.31
N ALA A 141 17.80 -29.86 -6.04
CA ALA A 141 16.74 -28.99 -5.52
C ALA A 141 16.86 -27.54 -6.07
N VAL A 142 18.06 -27.16 -6.52
CA VAL A 142 18.41 -25.84 -7.04
C VAL A 142 17.94 -25.63 -8.48
N GLU A 143 18.11 -26.62 -9.35
CA GLU A 143 17.50 -26.62 -10.69
C GLU A 143 15.97 -26.74 -10.60
N PHE A 144 15.47 -27.61 -9.72
CA PHE A 144 14.04 -27.74 -9.46
C PHE A 144 13.42 -26.41 -9.03
N CYS A 145 14.00 -25.65 -8.10
CA CYS A 145 13.40 -24.40 -7.65
C CYS A 145 13.60 -23.20 -8.58
N LEU A 146 14.52 -23.23 -9.55
CA LEU A 146 14.59 -22.21 -10.61
C LEU A 146 13.57 -22.49 -11.72
N ASP A 147 13.42 -23.75 -12.13
CA ASP A 147 12.33 -24.19 -13.02
C ASP A 147 10.95 -24.02 -12.35
N GLN A 148 10.92 -24.21 -11.04
CA GLN A 148 9.73 -24.06 -10.22
C GLN A 148 9.65 -22.68 -9.55
N LEU A 149 10.55 -21.72 -9.74
CA LEU A 149 10.38 -20.39 -9.12
C LEU A 149 9.15 -19.70 -9.71
N PRO A 150 8.96 -19.71 -11.04
CA PRO A 150 7.71 -19.32 -11.65
C PRO A 150 6.56 -20.20 -11.16
N ALA A 151 6.76 -21.52 -10.97
CA ALA A 151 5.72 -22.44 -10.50
C ALA A 151 5.36 -22.30 -9.00
N LEU A 152 6.27 -21.82 -8.17
CA LEU A 152 6.15 -21.55 -6.74
C LEU A 152 5.52 -20.16 -6.55
N LEU A 153 5.94 -19.17 -7.34
CA LEU A 153 5.21 -17.92 -7.46
C LEU A 153 3.77 -18.17 -7.96
N ARG A 154 3.58 -19.11 -8.91
CA ARG A 154 2.26 -19.61 -9.37
C ARG A 154 1.48 -20.34 -8.27
N GLN A 155 2.07 -21.32 -7.57
CA GLN A 155 1.40 -22.09 -6.51
C GLN A 155 1.11 -21.26 -5.25
N HIS A 156 1.92 -20.26 -4.93
CA HIS A 156 1.70 -19.40 -3.76
C HIS A 156 0.75 -18.24 -4.02
N ALA A 157 0.56 -17.85 -5.29
CA ALA A 157 -0.54 -16.98 -5.69
C ALA A 157 -1.90 -17.74 -5.71
N ALA A 158 -1.86 -19.08 -5.75
CA ALA A 158 -2.99 -19.95 -6.07
C ALA A 158 -3.18 -21.12 -5.05
N ALA A 159 -3.03 -20.89 -3.74
CA ALA A 159 -3.31 -21.95 -2.75
C ALA A 159 -3.91 -21.45 -1.43
N PRO A 160 -4.99 -22.09 -0.93
CA PRO A 160 -5.42 -22.00 0.45
C PRO A 160 -4.90 -23.19 1.30
N VAL A 161 -4.31 -22.86 2.45
CA VAL A 161 -4.11 -23.67 3.69
C VAL A 161 -2.77 -24.39 3.94
N ALA A 162 -2.32 -24.15 5.18
CA ALA A 162 -1.15 -24.61 5.93
C ALA A 162 -0.80 -26.11 5.93
N ALA A 163 0.52 -26.37 6.02
CA ALA A 163 1.08 -27.26 7.04
C ALA A 163 2.45 -26.74 7.50
N ALA A 164 2.53 -26.42 8.80
CA ALA A 164 3.69 -26.09 9.64
C ALA A 164 4.62 -24.92 9.25
N TRP A 165 4.85 -24.60 7.97
CA TRP A 165 5.77 -23.53 7.52
C TRP A 165 5.07 -22.47 6.64
N GLY A 166 3.80 -22.71 6.28
CA GLY A 166 3.09 -21.97 5.24
C GLY A 166 2.30 -20.74 5.67
N VAL A 167 1.97 -20.54 6.94
CA VAL A 167 1.15 -19.37 7.35
C VAL A 167 2.02 -18.12 7.54
N ALA A 168 3.18 -18.27 8.18
CA ALA A 168 4.11 -17.16 8.39
C ALA A 168 4.75 -16.67 7.07
N ALA A 169 5.15 -17.60 6.20
CA ALA A 169 5.70 -17.27 4.89
C ALA A 169 4.66 -16.60 3.97
N VAL A 170 3.43 -17.12 3.89
CA VAL A 170 2.35 -16.50 3.09
C VAL A 170 1.94 -15.13 3.64
N ASP A 171 1.85 -14.97 4.95
CA ASP A 171 1.62 -13.65 5.56
C ASP A 171 2.82 -12.70 5.39
N ALA A 172 4.04 -13.23 5.29
CA ALA A 172 5.24 -12.45 5.03
C ALA A 172 5.36 -12.03 3.56
N VAL A 173 4.98 -12.89 2.59
CA VAL A 173 4.88 -12.55 1.16
C VAL A 173 3.74 -11.58 0.94
N ARG A 174 2.57 -11.82 1.52
CA ARG A 174 1.40 -10.94 1.46
C ARG A 174 1.71 -9.57 2.06
N ARG A 175 2.35 -9.51 3.22
CA ARG A 175 2.86 -8.25 3.79
C ARG A 175 3.94 -7.62 2.92
N CYS A 176 4.86 -8.40 2.34
CA CYS A 176 5.87 -7.84 1.44
C CYS A 176 5.20 -7.21 0.20
N CYS A 177 4.27 -7.89 -0.47
CA CYS A 177 3.55 -7.37 -1.63
C CYS A 177 2.70 -6.13 -1.28
N GLN A 178 2.06 -6.11 -0.11
CA GLN A 178 1.30 -4.95 0.39
C GLN A 178 2.21 -3.78 0.79
N GLU A 179 3.41 -4.05 1.33
CA GLU A 179 4.37 -3.03 1.79
C GLU A 179 5.26 -2.52 0.64
N THR A 180 5.54 -3.32 -0.39
CA THR A 180 6.53 -3.00 -1.45
C THR A 180 5.92 -2.75 -2.83
N ASN A 181 4.60 -2.81 -3.00
CA ASN A 181 3.96 -2.72 -4.32
C ASN A 181 4.52 -3.77 -5.32
N GLY A 182 4.90 -4.95 -4.81
CA GLY A 182 5.68 -5.98 -5.51
C GLY A 182 4.98 -6.67 -6.69
N LEU A 183 3.76 -6.28 -7.03
CA LEU A 183 3.04 -6.75 -8.23
C LEU A 183 3.50 -6.04 -9.51
N ALA A 184 4.36 -5.01 -9.39
CA ALA A 184 4.98 -4.33 -10.53
C ALA A 184 5.90 -5.21 -11.38
N SER A 185 6.32 -6.40 -10.90
CA SER A 185 7.13 -7.36 -11.66
C SER A 185 6.33 -8.48 -12.35
N LEU A 186 5.01 -8.61 -12.08
CA LEU A 186 4.12 -9.50 -12.83
C LEU A 186 4.07 -9.23 -14.34
N PRO A 187 4.15 -7.97 -14.85
CA PRO A 187 4.24 -7.72 -16.28
C PRO A 187 5.41 -8.46 -16.93
N TYR A 188 6.58 -8.54 -16.27
CA TYR A 188 7.76 -9.21 -16.82
C TYR A 188 7.59 -10.73 -16.87
N LEU A 189 7.00 -11.34 -15.84
CA LEU A 189 6.70 -12.77 -15.83
C LEU A 189 5.60 -13.17 -16.85
N LEU A 190 4.61 -12.30 -17.08
CA LEU A 190 3.53 -12.52 -18.05
C LEU A 190 3.95 -12.25 -19.51
N LEU A 191 4.88 -11.31 -19.73
CA LEU A 191 5.41 -11.01 -21.06
C LEU A 191 6.44 -12.04 -21.54
N GLU A 192 7.14 -12.72 -20.63
CA GLU A 192 8.13 -13.75 -21.00
C GLU A 192 7.52 -15.12 -21.34
N ASP A 193 6.32 -15.45 -20.84
CA ASP A 193 5.59 -16.68 -21.20
C ASP A 193 4.07 -16.46 -21.24
N PRO A 194 3.50 -16.02 -22.38
CA PRO A 194 2.06 -15.82 -22.54
C PRO A 194 1.24 -17.12 -22.52
N ALA A 195 1.90 -18.29 -22.52
CA ALA A 195 1.27 -19.61 -22.42
C ALA A 195 1.30 -20.16 -20.98
N ALA A 196 1.86 -19.43 -20.02
CA ALA A 196 1.84 -19.82 -18.62
C ALA A 196 0.40 -19.80 -18.09
N ASP A 197 -0.22 -20.98 -17.98
CA ASP A 197 -1.51 -21.16 -17.33
C ASP A 197 -1.32 -20.93 -15.81
N LEU A 198 -1.43 -19.67 -15.40
CA LEU A 198 -1.34 -19.23 -14.00
C LEU A 198 -2.51 -19.77 -13.16
N THR A 199 -3.50 -20.44 -13.76
CA THR A 199 -4.78 -20.73 -13.12
C THR A 199 -5.28 -22.14 -13.45
N GLN A 200 -4.60 -23.16 -12.93
CA GLN A 200 -5.14 -24.54 -12.96
C GLN A 200 -6.50 -24.63 -12.23
N SER A 201 -6.80 -23.69 -11.32
CA SER A 201 -8.08 -23.55 -10.64
C SER A 201 -8.85 -22.32 -11.13
N VAL A 202 -9.99 -22.55 -11.78
CA VAL A 202 -10.93 -21.48 -12.18
C VAL A 202 -11.43 -20.68 -10.96
N ALA A 203 -11.44 -21.29 -9.77
CA ALA A 203 -11.95 -20.68 -8.54
C ALA A 203 -11.03 -19.59 -7.96
N GLU A 204 -9.75 -19.56 -8.32
CA GLU A 204 -8.76 -18.62 -7.74
C GLU A 204 -8.58 -17.35 -8.56
N ARG A 205 -9.06 -17.37 -9.81
CA ARG A 205 -9.01 -16.24 -10.75
C ARG A 205 -9.60 -14.93 -10.19
N PRO A 206 -10.77 -14.93 -9.50
CA PRO A 206 -11.30 -13.70 -8.90
C PRO A 206 -10.39 -13.12 -7.82
N PHE A 207 -9.74 -13.98 -7.03
CA PHE A 207 -8.86 -13.55 -5.94
C PHE A 207 -7.56 -12.96 -6.47
N LEU A 208 -6.96 -13.59 -7.49
CA LEU A 208 -5.76 -13.10 -8.16
C LEU A 208 -5.98 -11.73 -8.81
N PHE A 209 -7.09 -11.58 -9.54
CA PHE A 209 -7.45 -10.29 -10.14
C PHE A 209 -7.63 -9.22 -9.06
N ARG A 210 -8.38 -9.54 -7.99
CA ARG A 210 -8.62 -8.62 -6.87
C ARG A 210 -7.33 -8.18 -6.18
N ASP A 211 -6.42 -9.11 -5.91
CA ASP A 211 -5.14 -8.79 -5.26
C ASP A 211 -4.25 -7.96 -6.19
N ALA A 212 -4.15 -8.31 -7.47
CA ALA A 212 -3.43 -7.53 -8.48
C ALA A 212 -3.99 -6.10 -8.61
N ALA A 213 -5.30 -5.97 -8.75
CA ALA A 213 -5.98 -4.69 -8.89
C ALA A 213 -5.83 -3.81 -7.64
N SER A 214 -6.05 -4.40 -6.45
CA SER A 214 -5.91 -3.65 -5.20
C SER A 214 -4.48 -3.27 -4.85
N GLY A 215 -3.49 -4.01 -5.36
CA GLY A 215 -2.07 -3.69 -5.29
C GLY A 215 -1.59 -2.73 -6.38
N GLY A 216 -2.49 -2.23 -7.24
CA GLY A 216 -2.16 -1.26 -8.28
C GLY A 216 -1.36 -1.82 -9.44
N ALA A 217 -1.63 -3.07 -9.83
CA ALA A 217 -1.05 -3.65 -11.03
C ALA A 217 -1.38 -2.82 -12.29
N ASP A 218 -0.46 -2.85 -13.25
CA ASP A 218 -0.62 -2.16 -14.52
C ASP A 218 -1.84 -2.66 -15.31
N LEU A 219 -2.43 -1.79 -16.11
CA LEU A 219 -3.60 -2.09 -16.94
C LEU A 219 -3.40 -3.31 -17.86
N LEU A 220 -2.19 -3.52 -18.39
CA LEU A 220 -1.89 -4.68 -19.22
C LEU A 220 -2.03 -5.99 -18.44
N VAL A 221 -1.64 -6.01 -17.16
CA VAL A 221 -1.77 -7.17 -16.29
C VAL A 221 -3.24 -7.45 -16.00
N LEU A 222 -4.01 -6.41 -15.69
CA LEU A 222 -5.46 -6.55 -15.44
C LEU A 222 -6.21 -7.05 -16.68
N ARG A 223 -5.86 -6.54 -17.87
CA ARG A 223 -6.37 -7.03 -19.16
C ARG A 223 -6.05 -8.49 -19.38
N HIS A 224 -4.81 -8.90 -19.13
CA HIS A 224 -4.42 -10.29 -19.27
C HIS A 224 -5.26 -11.22 -18.37
N PHE A 225 -5.44 -10.86 -17.09
CA PHE A 225 -6.28 -11.64 -16.18
C PHE A 225 -7.74 -11.73 -16.66
N HIS A 226 -8.32 -10.64 -17.16
CA HIS A 226 -9.71 -10.65 -17.61
C HIS A 226 -9.88 -11.36 -18.95
N GLU A 227 -9.11 -10.98 -19.97
CA GLU A 227 -9.29 -11.41 -21.35
C GLU A 227 -8.75 -12.82 -21.61
N GLN A 228 -7.59 -13.17 -21.03
CA GLN A 228 -6.96 -14.48 -21.25
C GLN A 228 -7.37 -15.50 -20.21
N LEU A 229 -7.47 -15.09 -18.94
CA LEU A 229 -7.79 -16.01 -17.84
C LEU A 229 -9.28 -16.02 -17.50
N GLY A 230 -10.08 -15.09 -18.03
CA GLY A 230 -11.52 -15.03 -17.77
C GLY A 230 -11.85 -14.63 -16.33
N ALA A 231 -10.96 -13.92 -15.64
CA ALA A 231 -11.21 -13.45 -14.29
C ALA A 231 -12.33 -12.37 -14.29
N PRO A 232 -13.31 -12.46 -13.38
CA PRO A 232 -14.33 -11.41 -13.25
C PRO A 232 -13.69 -10.12 -12.74
N ILE A 233 -14.19 -8.99 -13.23
CA ILE A 233 -13.70 -7.66 -12.83
C ILE A 233 -14.30 -7.30 -11.47
N ASP A 234 -13.42 -7.07 -10.49
CA ASP A 234 -13.76 -6.45 -9.20
C ASP A 234 -13.48 -4.94 -9.27
N LEU A 235 -14.52 -4.14 -9.48
CA LEU A 235 -14.42 -2.69 -9.65
C LEU A 235 -13.87 -1.99 -8.39
N ALA A 236 -14.23 -2.47 -7.19
CA ALA A 236 -13.75 -1.90 -5.93
C ALA A 236 -12.23 -2.12 -5.77
N ALA A 237 -11.74 -3.30 -6.18
CA ALA A 237 -10.32 -3.60 -6.19
C ALA A 237 -9.54 -2.70 -7.16
N VAL A 238 -10.06 -2.52 -8.39
CA VAL A 238 -9.46 -1.62 -9.39
C VAL A 238 -9.46 -0.18 -8.89
N ALA A 239 -10.54 0.28 -8.26
CA ALA A 239 -10.59 1.62 -7.69
C ALA A 239 -9.58 1.82 -6.56
N LYS A 240 -9.36 0.80 -5.73
CA LYS A 240 -8.45 0.89 -4.58
C LYS A 240 -7.00 1.09 -5.00
N GLY A 241 -6.49 0.32 -5.96
CA GLY A 241 -5.07 0.36 -6.34
C GLY A 241 -4.79 1.02 -7.70
N GLY A 242 -5.78 1.13 -8.57
CA GLY A 242 -5.61 1.49 -9.97
C GLY A 242 -5.72 2.99 -10.30
N SER A 243 -5.58 3.30 -11.58
CA SER A 243 -5.70 4.64 -12.14
C SER A 243 -7.11 4.91 -12.71
N GLU A 244 -7.42 6.17 -13.04
CA GLU A 244 -8.64 6.51 -13.80
C GLU A 244 -8.71 5.77 -15.15
N GLU A 245 -7.54 5.49 -15.76
CA GLU A 245 -7.45 4.70 -16.99
C GLU A 245 -7.87 3.24 -16.76
N ALA A 246 -7.41 2.64 -15.66
CA ALA A 246 -7.79 1.28 -15.29
C ALA A 246 -9.29 1.17 -14.96
N LEU A 247 -9.85 2.17 -14.28
CA LEU A 247 -11.29 2.26 -14.03
C LEU A 247 -12.11 2.41 -15.31
N SER A 248 -11.67 3.30 -16.21
CA SER A 248 -12.35 3.50 -17.50
C SER A 248 -12.36 2.22 -18.33
N TRP A 249 -11.25 1.47 -18.35
CA TRP A 249 -11.20 0.17 -18.99
C TRP A 249 -12.12 -0.85 -18.31
N ALA A 250 -12.10 -0.95 -16.97
CA ALA A 250 -12.89 -1.92 -16.23
C ALA A 250 -14.39 -1.75 -16.50
N VAL A 251 -14.88 -0.50 -16.50
CA VAL A 251 -16.27 -0.18 -16.85
C VAL A 251 -16.59 -0.55 -18.30
N ALA A 252 -15.73 -0.18 -19.25
CA ALA A 252 -15.95 -0.51 -20.67
C ALA A 252 -15.96 -2.03 -20.91
N ALA A 253 -15.12 -2.78 -20.20
CA ALA A 253 -15.07 -4.24 -20.29
C ALA A 253 -16.33 -4.91 -19.72
N LEU A 254 -16.86 -4.42 -18.59
CA LEU A 254 -18.14 -4.86 -18.04
C LEU A 254 -19.29 -4.59 -19.01
N GLU A 255 -19.37 -3.37 -19.55
CA GLU A 255 -20.41 -2.98 -20.52
C GLU A 255 -20.34 -3.81 -21.80
N ALA A 256 -19.14 -4.08 -22.32
CA ALA A 256 -18.92 -4.94 -23.48
C ALA A 256 -19.37 -6.39 -23.23
N ALA A 257 -19.27 -6.87 -21.98
CA ALA A 257 -19.81 -8.16 -21.56
C ALA A 257 -21.33 -8.14 -21.31
N GLY A 258 -22.01 -7.01 -21.55
CA GLY A 258 -23.43 -6.84 -21.28
C GLY A 258 -23.78 -6.71 -19.79
N GLN A 259 -22.78 -6.47 -18.94
CA GLN A 259 -22.94 -6.26 -17.51
C GLN A 259 -22.86 -4.76 -17.23
N ALA A 260 -23.97 -4.15 -16.85
CA ALA A 260 -23.92 -2.76 -16.37
C ALA A 260 -23.11 -2.73 -15.06
N PRO A 261 -22.12 -1.83 -14.92
CA PRO A 261 -21.35 -1.71 -13.69
C PRO A 261 -22.28 -1.34 -12.54
N GLU A 262 -22.30 -2.17 -11.49
CA GLU A 262 -23.10 -1.90 -10.30
C GLU A 262 -22.43 -0.79 -9.47
N PRO A 263 -23.18 0.21 -8.98
CA PRO A 263 -22.65 1.20 -8.06
C PRO A 263 -22.12 0.53 -6.78
N LEU A 264 -20.97 0.99 -6.31
CA LEU A 264 -20.35 0.48 -5.10
C LEU A 264 -21.16 0.85 -3.85
N SER A 265 -21.08 0.02 -2.81
CA SER A 265 -21.66 0.33 -1.50
C SER A 265 -20.87 1.43 -0.78
N CYS A 266 -21.47 2.11 0.21
CA CYS A 266 -20.75 3.07 1.05
C CYS A 266 -19.48 2.46 1.66
N SER A 267 -19.58 1.23 2.17
CA SER A 267 -18.47 0.50 2.78
C SER A 267 -17.34 0.21 1.79
N ASP A 268 -17.64 -0.08 0.54
CA ASP A 268 -16.62 -0.34 -0.48
C ASP A 268 -15.95 0.94 -0.95
N VAL A 269 -16.70 2.04 -1.08
CA VAL A 269 -16.12 3.35 -1.40
C VAL A 269 -15.19 3.83 -0.28
N ILE A 270 -15.55 3.61 0.99
CA ILE A 270 -14.67 3.95 2.14
C ILE A 270 -13.33 3.22 2.02
N ARG A 271 -13.32 1.95 1.58
CA ARG A 271 -12.07 1.18 1.36
C ARG A 271 -11.22 1.69 0.20
N VAL A 272 -11.80 2.47 -0.71
CA VAL A 272 -11.15 3.09 -1.86
C VAL A 272 -10.58 4.47 -1.51
N LEU A 273 -11.02 5.11 -0.42
CA LEU A 273 -10.62 6.47 -0.06
C LEU A 273 -9.11 6.74 0.01
N PRO A 274 -8.21 5.80 0.33
CA PRO A 274 -6.78 6.05 0.15
C PRO A 274 -6.38 6.48 -1.28
N ASN A 275 -7.23 6.22 -2.28
CA ASN A 275 -7.14 6.71 -3.66
C ASN A 275 -8.28 7.72 -3.97
N TRP A 276 -8.13 8.96 -3.52
CA TRP A 276 -9.15 10.01 -3.71
C TRP A 276 -9.48 10.32 -5.18
N ALA A 277 -8.53 10.11 -6.10
CA ALA A 277 -8.76 10.31 -7.53
C ALA A 277 -9.76 9.27 -8.07
N ALA A 278 -9.57 7.99 -7.72
CA ALA A 278 -10.51 6.93 -8.05
C ALA A 278 -11.89 7.17 -7.39
N ALA A 279 -11.93 7.57 -6.12
CA ALA A 279 -13.18 7.88 -5.43
C ALA A 279 -13.95 9.03 -6.11
N ASP A 280 -13.25 10.09 -6.52
CA ASP A 280 -13.86 11.22 -7.24
C ASP A 280 -14.36 10.81 -8.63
N TRP A 281 -13.57 10.01 -9.34
CA TRP A 281 -13.96 9.43 -10.61
C TRP A 281 -15.25 8.59 -10.49
N LEU A 282 -15.35 7.72 -9.47
CA LEU A 282 -16.54 6.90 -9.23
C LEU A 282 -17.79 7.75 -8.95
N VAL A 283 -17.66 8.80 -8.13
CA VAL A 283 -18.76 9.73 -7.84
C VAL A 283 -19.21 10.48 -9.11
N ARG A 284 -18.27 10.96 -9.93
CA ARG A 284 -18.58 11.65 -11.19
C ARG A 284 -19.31 10.77 -12.21
N HIS A 285 -19.05 9.46 -12.20
CA HIS A 285 -19.67 8.49 -13.10
C HIS A 285 -20.92 7.81 -12.51
N GLY A 286 -21.37 8.21 -11.31
CA GLY A 286 -22.55 7.61 -10.67
C GLY A 286 -22.34 6.16 -10.21
N LEU A 287 -21.08 5.74 -10.03
CA LEU A 287 -20.68 4.41 -9.58
C LEU A 287 -20.32 4.37 -8.09
N ALA A 288 -20.55 5.47 -7.37
CA ALA A 288 -20.47 5.57 -5.93
C ALA A 288 -21.70 6.32 -5.39
N PRO A 289 -22.09 6.08 -4.12
CA PRO A 289 -23.11 6.88 -3.46
C PRO A 289 -22.71 8.35 -3.41
N PRO A 290 -23.67 9.28 -3.38
CA PRO A 290 -23.37 10.70 -3.26
C PRO A 290 -22.60 10.99 -1.96
N LYS A 291 -21.72 12.00 -1.98
CA LYS A 291 -20.92 12.41 -0.81
C LYS A 291 -21.74 12.62 0.46
N GLN A 292 -22.99 13.07 0.33
CA GLN A 292 -23.94 13.21 1.44
C GLN A 292 -24.23 11.88 2.17
N GLU A 293 -24.43 10.82 1.39
CA GLU A 293 -24.73 9.49 1.91
C GLU A 293 -23.48 8.85 2.52
N LEU A 294 -22.33 8.99 1.84
CA LEU A 294 -21.03 8.57 2.38
C LEU A 294 -20.74 9.24 3.73
N LEU A 295 -20.98 10.55 3.84
CA LEU A 295 -20.79 11.27 5.11
C LEU A 295 -21.69 10.72 6.22
N ARG A 296 -22.98 10.51 5.92
CA ARG A 296 -23.93 9.97 6.89
C ARG A 296 -23.51 8.56 7.33
N HIS A 297 -23.12 7.71 6.38
CA HIS A 297 -22.66 6.35 6.68
C HIS A 297 -21.43 6.38 7.60
N MET A 298 -20.41 7.17 7.24
CA MET A 298 -19.19 7.31 8.03
C MET A 298 -19.45 7.78 9.46
N LEU A 299 -20.29 8.81 9.63
CA LEU A 299 -20.58 9.37 10.95
C LEU A 299 -21.51 8.48 11.80
N SER A 300 -22.25 7.55 11.18
CA SER A 300 -23.21 6.69 11.89
C SER A 300 -22.63 5.35 12.35
N ASP A 301 -21.60 4.82 11.68
CA ASP A 301 -21.10 3.47 11.92
C ASP A 301 -20.21 3.36 13.18
N GLY A 302 -19.92 4.47 13.87
CA GLY A 302 -19.23 4.51 15.18
C GLY A 302 -17.81 3.91 15.20
N GLY A 303 -17.30 3.46 14.06
CA GLY A 303 -15.93 2.98 13.86
C GLY A 303 -15.02 4.14 13.55
N TRP A 304 -14.50 4.80 14.58
CA TRP A 304 -13.68 6.02 14.49
C TRP A 304 -12.26 5.81 13.91
N ASP A 305 -12.03 4.76 13.13
CA ASP A 305 -10.76 4.51 12.44
C ASP A 305 -10.66 5.32 11.12
N MET A 306 -11.21 6.53 11.14
CA MET A 306 -11.28 7.44 10.00
C MET A 306 -10.10 8.41 10.00
N ASP A 307 -9.46 8.56 8.84
CA ASP A 307 -8.51 9.65 8.61
C ASP A 307 -9.27 10.97 8.41
N VAL A 308 -8.81 12.03 9.07
CA VAL A 308 -9.34 13.41 8.90
C VAL A 308 -9.24 13.86 7.43
N SER A 309 -8.28 13.32 6.69
CA SER A 309 -8.10 13.56 5.25
C SER A 309 -9.28 13.03 4.41
N ASP A 310 -9.89 11.92 4.82
CA ASP A 310 -11.05 11.34 4.14
C ASP A 310 -12.29 12.20 4.38
N LEU A 311 -12.46 12.69 5.61
CA LEU A 311 -13.51 13.64 5.94
C LEU A 311 -13.34 14.94 5.14
N GLN A 312 -12.10 15.45 5.01
CA GLN A 312 -11.77 16.62 4.17
C GLN A 312 -12.15 16.41 2.70
N TRP A 313 -11.94 15.21 2.15
CA TRP A 313 -12.32 14.90 0.78
C TRP A 313 -13.85 14.89 0.59
N ILE A 314 -14.58 14.30 1.53
CA ILE A 314 -16.05 14.24 1.50
C ILE A 314 -16.67 15.63 1.62
N VAL A 315 -16.17 16.47 2.51
CA VAL A 315 -16.70 17.84 2.69
C VAL A 315 -16.23 18.81 1.60
N GLY A 316 -15.43 18.35 0.64
CA GLY A 316 -15.00 19.12 -0.53
C GLY A 316 -13.88 20.12 -0.26
N VAL A 317 -13.08 19.89 0.79
CA VAL A 317 -11.84 20.66 1.07
C VAL A 317 -10.67 20.15 0.23
N ARG A 318 -10.66 18.86 -0.12
CA ARG A 318 -9.70 18.23 -1.06
C ARG A 318 -10.46 17.57 -2.21
N GLY A 319 -10.28 18.03 -3.45
CA GLY A 319 -10.89 17.43 -4.65
C GLY A 319 -11.01 18.42 -5.81
N GLY A 320 -10.72 17.96 -7.02
CA GLY A 320 -10.75 18.76 -8.25
C GLY A 320 -12.15 19.26 -8.62
N GLN A 321 -12.19 20.29 -9.46
CA GLN A 321 -13.34 21.11 -9.88
C GLN A 321 -14.66 20.34 -10.08
N GLY A 322 -15.49 20.34 -9.04
CA GLY A 322 -16.82 19.74 -9.04
C GLY A 322 -17.38 19.74 -7.61
N GLN A 323 -17.54 20.93 -7.01
CA GLN A 323 -18.02 21.06 -5.63
C GLN A 323 -19.46 20.55 -5.50
N VAL A 324 -19.62 19.26 -5.20
CA VAL A 324 -20.83 18.74 -4.56
C VAL A 324 -20.74 19.16 -3.10
N HIS A 325 -21.49 20.20 -2.73
CA HIS A 325 -21.55 20.67 -1.33
C HIS A 325 -22.38 19.68 -0.51
N VAL A 326 -21.79 19.17 0.57
CA VAL A 326 -22.54 18.45 1.60
C VAL A 326 -23.52 19.43 2.25
N GLN A 327 -24.76 19.00 2.43
CA GLN A 327 -25.74 19.76 3.21
C GLN A 327 -25.67 19.35 4.68
N TRP A 328 -25.34 20.30 5.55
CA TRP A 328 -25.31 20.06 6.99
C TRP A 328 -26.72 19.99 7.57
N THR A 329 -27.04 18.86 8.19
CA THR A 329 -28.25 18.68 8.99
C THR A 329 -27.91 18.76 10.46
N ALA A 330 -28.92 18.96 11.32
CA ALA A 330 -28.72 18.94 12.77
C ALA A 330 -28.15 17.59 13.27
N GLU A 331 -28.53 16.49 12.62
CA GLU A 331 -28.03 15.14 12.91
C GLU A 331 -26.55 15.01 12.57
N LEU A 332 -26.13 15.43 11.37
CA LEU A 332 -24.72 15.38 10.94
C LEU A 332 -23.84 16.30 11.78
N HIS A 333 -24.36 17.47 12.15
CA HIS A 333 -23.66 18.38 13.07
C HIS A 333 -23.48 17.74 14.45
N ALA A 334 -24.53 17.12 15.02
CA ALA A 334 -24.41 16.45 16.31
C ALA A 334 -23.37 15.31 16.28
N ALA A 335 -23.35 14.51 15.22
CA ALA A 335 -22.35 13.45 15.06
C ALA A 335 -20.92 13.99 14.89
N LEU A 336 -20.75 15.15 14.23
CA LEU A 336 -19.44 15.82 14.17
C LEU A 336 -18.98 16.35 15.52
N VAL A 337 -19.88 16.85 16.37
CA VAL A 337 -19.55 17.29 17.74
C VAL A 337 -19.07 16.10 18.56
N ASP A 338 -19.78 14.97 18.50
CA ASP A 338 -19.39 13.72 19.18
C ASP A 338 -18.01 13.22 18.70
N MET A 339 -17.76 13.31 17.39
CA MET A 339 -16.44 13.03 16.82
C MET A 339 -15.37 13.97 17.38
N GLN A 340 -15.64 15.28 17.43
CA GLN A 340 -14.68 16.26 17.93
C GLN A 340 -14.27 16.00 19.38
N GLU A 341 -15.22 15.60 20.24
CA GLU A 341 -14.96 15.26 21.64
C GLU A 341 -14.03 14.06 21.79
N SER A 342 -13.94 13.20 20.77
CA SER A 342 -13.06 12.04 20.73
C SER A 342 -11.61 12.35 20.31
N PHE A 343 -11.32 13.56 19.79
CA PHE A 343 -9.97 13.96 19.39
C PHE A 343 -9.27 14.79 20.47
N ASP A 344 -7.99 14.50 20.70
CA ASP A 344 -7.15 15.35 21.56
C ASP A 344 -7.01 16.76 20.95
N ALA A 345 -7.41 17.77 21.73
CA ALA A 345 -7.55 19.18 21.34
C ALA A 345 -6.26 19.85 20.83
N ILE A 346 -5.12 19.17 20.92
CA ILE A 346 -3.80 19.72 20.61
C ILE A 346 -3.41 19.47 19.14
N THR A 347 -4.07 18.51 18.47
CA THR A 347 -3.72 18.14 17.09
C THR A 347 -4.21 19.17 16.06
N ALA A 348 -3.48 19.31 14.94
CA ALA A 348 -3.93 20.12 13.81
C ALA A 348 -5.29 19.64 13.27
N HIS A 349 -5.54 18.33 13.36
CA HIS A 349 -6.82 17.70 13.03
C HIS A 349 -7.96 18.17 13.92
N ALA A 350 -7.77 18.24 15.25
CA ALA A 350 -8.78 18.74 16.18
C ALA A 350 -9.15 20.21 15.90
N LYS A 351 -8.16 21.05 15.57
CA LYS A 351 -8.40 22.46 15.20
C LYS A 351 -9.22 22.60 13.92
N TRP A 352 -8.89 21.81 12.89
CA TRP A 352 -9.64 21.82 11.64
C TRP A 352 -11.07 21.30 11.85
N LEU A 353 -11.25 20.24 12.64
CA LEU A 353 -12.56 19.67 12.95
C LEU A 353 -13.44 20.66 13.73
N ALA A 354 -12.87 21.41 14.68
CA ALA A 354 -13.59 22.48 15.39
C ALA A 354 -14.12 23.56 14.42
N VAL A 355 -13.30 23.99 13.46
CA VAL A 355 -13.72 24.96 12.43
C VAL A 355 -14.84 24.38 11.56
N LEU A 356 -14.77 23.10 11.22
CA LEU A 356 -15.81 22.41 10.46
C LEU A 356 -17.13 22.35 11.24
N VAL A 357 -17.08 22.02 12.53
CA VAL A 357 -18.24 21.99 13.43
C VAL A 357 -18.90 23.38 13.50
N ASP A 358 -18.12 24.44 13.71
CA ASP A 358 -18.63 25.81 13.74
C ASP A 358 -19.30 26.21 12.41
N LYS A 359 -18.69 25.83 11.28
CA LYS A 359 -19.26 26.07 9.95
C LYS A 359 -20.58 25.31 9.76
N ALA A 360 -20.61 24.03 10.11
CA ALA A 360 -21.81 23.20 10.04
C ALA A 360 -22.94 23.77 10.93
N ALA A 361 -22.61 24.27 12.13
CA ALA A 361 -23.55 24.92 13.03
C ALA A 361 -24.18 26.17 12.39
N ALA A 362 -23.36 27.02 11.76
CA ALA A 362 -23.82 28.23 11.09
C ALA A 362 -24.76 27.92 9.91
N GLU A 363 -24.46 26.89 9.12
CA GLU A 363 -25.33 26.47 8.00
C GLU A 363 -26.66 25.89 8.48
N VAL A 364 -26.66 25.06 9.53
CA VAL A 364 -27.88 24.51 10.14
C VAL A 364 -28.77 25.62 10.71
N GLN A 365 -28.19 26.67 11.28
CA GLN A 365 -28.91 27.82 11.81
C GLN A 365 -29.43 28.74 10.69
N GLY A 366 -28.62 28.99 9.65
CA GLY A 366 -28.99 29.82 8.50
C GLY A 366 -30.15 29.25 7.70
N GLY A 367 -30.18 27.93 7.48
CA GLY A 367 -31.28 27.24 6.78
C GLY A 367 -32.64 27.29 7.50
N ARG A 368 -32.67 27.55 8.82
CA ARG A 368 -33.91 27.75 9.58
C ARG A 368 -34.53 29.14 9.39
N THR A 369 -33.77 30.11 8.88
CA THR A 369 -34.25 31.49 8.72
C THR A 369 -34.88 31.79 7.36
N SER A 370 -34.82 30.86 6.40
CA SER A 370 -35.41 31.01 5.07
C SER A 370 -36.81 30.41 4.91
N ALA A 371 -37.51 30.09 6.00
CA ALA A 371 -38.94 29.79 5.91
C ALA A 371 -39.70 31.08 5.56
N PRO A 372 -40.42 31.16 4.43
CA PRO A 372 -41.17 32.36 4.09
C PRO A 372 -42.27 32.56 5.14
N ALA A 373 -42.18 33.68 5.85
CA ALA A 373 -43.32 34.22 6.58
C ALA A 373 -44.34 34.74 5.55
N GLY A 374 -45.40 33.96 5.33
CA GLY A 374 -46.60 34.38 4.62
C GLY A 374 -47.19 33.25 3.77
N ALA A 375 -48.50 33.08 3.68
CA ALA A 375 -49.65 33.67 4.37
C ALA A 375 -50.84 32.75 4.06
#